data_AF-A0A0D0GE14-F1
#
_entry.id   AF-A0A0D0GE14-F1
#
_cell.length_a   1.000
_cell.length_b   1.000
_cell.length_c   1.000
_cell.angle_alpha   90.00
_cell.angle_beta   90.00
_cell.angle_gamma   90.00
#
_symmetry.space_group_name_H-M   'P 1'
#
loop_
_entity.id
_entity.type
_entity.pdbx_description
1 polymer ?
#
loop_
_entity_poly.entity_id
_entity_poly.type
_entity_poly.pdbx_seq_one_letter_code
_entity_poly.pdbx_strand_id
1 'polypeptide(L)'
;MGISHYGRQRGDNVRLRPLVKEALLAKCWLFDKVTGAWWLPWEFEERYFDKELCNHDIDELLENVIVRPFDSGVRAAEKQIINAGIEYSRMIIDLKNKLEDFKRKDIEFREGLKQRGFK
;
A
#
# COMPACT_ATOMS: atom_id res chain seq x y z
N MET A 1 2.29 -19.62 -11.51
CA MET A 1 2.59 -19.77 -12.96
C MET A 1 4.01 -19.28 -13.19
N GLY A 2 4.82 -20.00 -13.97
CA GLY A 2 6.21 -19.61 -14.21
C GLY A 2 6.34 -18.57 -15.33
N ILE A 3 7.36 -17.72 -15.26
CA ILE A 3 7.68 -16.74 -16.31
C ILE A 3 8.07 -17.48 -17.59
N SER A 4 7.43 -17.13 -18.71
CA SER A 4 7.69 -17.72 -20.03
C SER A 4 9.13 -17.45 -20.50
N HIS A 5 9.61 -18.23 -21.47
CA HIS A 5 10.94 -17.99 -22.07
C HIS A 5 11.06 -16.57 -22.65
N TYR A 6 10.00 -16.07 -23.28
CA TYR A 6 9.90 -14.69 -23.75
C TYR A 6 9.99 -13.68 -22.61
N GLY A 7 9.27 -13.92 -21.51
CA GLY A 7 9.25 -13.03 -20.35
C GLY A 7 10.63 -12.84 -19.71
N ARG A 8 11.49 -13.87 -19.76
CA ARG A 8 12.87 -13.81 -19.23
C ARG A 8 13.87 -13.11 -20.14
N GLN A 9 13.53 -12.86 -21.41
CA GLN A 9 14.42 -12.17 -22.32
C GLN A 9 14.54 -10.69 -21.93
N ARG A 10 15.69 -10.09 -22.24
CA ARG A 10 15.90 -8.65 -22.08
C ARG A 10 14.80 -7.90 -22.83
N GLY A 11 14.15 -7.00 -22.11
CA GLY A 11 13.06 -6.19 -22.64
C GLY A 11 13.53 -4.90 -23.29
N ASP A 12 12.64 -4.30 -24.06
CA ASP A 12 12.83 -2.98 -24.67
C ASP A 12 12.08 -1.91 -23.87
N ASN A 13 12.80 -1.16 -23.04
CA ASN A 13 12.24 -0.10 -22.20
C ASN A 13 11.56 1.02 -23.01
N VAL A 14 11.85 1.14 -24.32
CA VAL A 14 11.17 2.09 -25.21
C VAL A 14 9.65 1.85 -25.24
N ARG A 15 9.21 0.62 -24.98
CA ARG A 15 7.79 0.25 -24.87
C ARG A 15 7.05 1.00 -23.75
N LEU A 16 7.76 1.52 -22.74
CA LEU A 16 7.18 2.31 -21.66
C LEU A 16 6.96 3.79 -22.04
N ARG A 17 7.58 4.28 -23.13
CA ARG A 17 7.48 5.70 -23.55
C ARG A 17 6.07 6.21 -23.82
N PRO A 18 5.16 5.45 -24.46
CA PRO A 18 3.81 5.93 -24.71
C PRO A 18 3.06 6.29 -23.43
N LEU A 19 3.24 5.49 -22.38
CA LEU A 19 2.63 5.71 -21.06
C LEU A 19 3.11 7.03 -20.44
N VAL A 20 4.42 7.27 -20.44
CA VAL A 20 4.99 8.52 -19.91
C VAL A 20 4.53 9.72 -20.74
N LYS A 21 4.55 9.60 -22.07
CA LYS A 21 4.11 10.66 -22.99
C LYS A 21 2.64 11.01 -22.77
N GLU A 22 1.78 10.01 -22.59
CA GLU A 22 0.36 10.22 -22.28
C GLU A 22 0.20 11.00 -20.97
N ALA A 23 0.90 10.59 -19.91
CA ALA A 23 0.85 11.27 -18.62
C ALA A 23 1.33 12.73 -18.68
N LEU A 24 2.40 13.01 -19.43
CA LEU A 24 2.92 14.35 -19.66
C LEU A 24 1.92 15.23 -20.43
N LEU A 25 1.33 14.72 -21.51
CA LEU A 25 0.36 15.45 -22.32
C LEU A 25 -0.93 15.75 -21.53
N ALA A 26 -1.40 14.76 -20.77
CA ALA A 26 -2.60 14.86 -19.95
C ALA A 26 -2.38 15.64 -18.66
N LYS A 27 -1.12 15.97 -18.30
CA LYS A 27 -0.75 16.55 -17.01
C LYS A 27 -1.32 15.67 -15.88
N CYS A 28 -0.82 14.45 -15.79
CA CYS A 28 -1.28 13.42 -14.85
C CYS A 28 -0.09 12.69 -14.20
N TRP A 29 -0.38 11.95 -13.12
CA TRP A 29 0.55 11.02 -12.49
C TRP A 29 0.47 9.64 -13.13
N LEU A 30 1.46 8.82 -12.84
CA LEU A 30 1.45 7.39 -13.05
C LEU A 30 1.17 6.70 -11.73
N PHE A 31 0.16 5.84 -11.69
CA PHE A 31 -0.23 5.06 -10.51
C PHE A 31 -0.08 3.57 -10.78
N ASP A 32 0.68 2.88 -9.93
CA ASP A 32 0.81 1.43 -9.96
C ASP A 32 -0.25 0.76 -9.08
N LYS A 33 -1.12 -0.01 -9.71
CA LYS A 33 -2.19 -0.76 -9.03
C LYS A 33 -1.67 -1.87 -8.11
N VAL A 34 -0.47 -2.41 -8.35
CA VAL A 34 0.11 -3.53 -7.60
C VAL A 34 0.77 -3.02 -6.32
N THR A 35 1.65 -2.03 -6.44
CA THR A 35 2.39 -1.49 -5.30
C THR A 35 1.67 -0.35 -4.58
N GLY A 36 0.66 0.25 -5.22
CA GLY A 36 0.01 1.48 -4.75
C GLY A 36 0.89 2.72 -4.89
N ALA A 37 2.02 2.63 -5.59
CA ALA A 37 2.95 3.73 -5.76
C ALA A 37 2.43 4.77 -6.76
N TRP A 38 2.78 6.02 -6.50
CA TRP A 38 2.50 7.17 -7.36
C TRP A 38 3.82 7.76 -7.83
N TRP A 39 3.91 8.08 -9.12
CA TRP A 39 5.10 8.68 -9.71
C TRP A 39 4.75 9.86 -10.60
N LEU A 40 5.63 10.85 -10.58
CA LEU A 40 5.71 11.85 -11.63
C LEU A 40 6.27 11.18 -12.90
N PRO A 41 5.89 11.65 -14.10
CA PRO A 41 6.37 11.04 -15.34
C PRO A 41 7.90 10.94 -15.44
N TRP A 42 8.65 11.97 -15.00
CA TRP A 42 10.12 11.95 -15.01
C TRP A 42 10.72 11.03 -13.95
N GLU A 43 10.10 10.90 -12.77
CA GLU A 43 10.53 9.93 -11.75
C GLU A 43 10.37 8.50 -12.26
N PHE A 44 9.33 8.23 -13.06
CA PHE A 44 9.12 6.93 -13.69
C PHE A 44 10.19 6.64 -14.74
N GLU A 45 10.54 7.62 -15.58
CA GLU A 45 11.63 7.49 -16.56
C GLU A 45 12.96 7.20 -15.87
N GLU A 46 13.37 8.03 -14.91
CA GLU A 46 14.61 7.84 -14.13
C GLU A 46 14.68 6.46 -13.47
N ARG A 47 13.53 5.95 -13.01
CA ARG A 47 13.47 4.67 -12.31
C ARG A 47 13.60 3.45 -13.20
N TYR A 48 13.11 3.51 -14.44
CA TYR A 48 12.91 2.32 -15.27
C TYR A 48 13.65 2.36 -16.61
N PHE A 49 13.98 3.53 -17.15
CA PHE A 49 14.52 3.60 -18.52
C PHE A 49 15.99 3.21 -18.60
N ASP A 50 16.77 3.47 -17.54
CA ASP A 50 18.18 3.10 -17.46
C ASP A 50 18.43 1.72 -16.82
N LYS A 51 17.36 1.02 -16.43
CA LYS A 51 17.46 -0.32 -15.83
C LYS A 51 17.37 -1.41 -16.88
N GLU A 52 18.13 -2.48 -16.69
CA GLU A 52 17.90 -3.71 -17.45
C GLU A 52 16.66 -4.41 -16.92
N LEU A 53 15.55 -4.27 -17.65
CA LEU A 53 14.29 -4.96 -17.39
C LEU A 53 14.14 -6.15 -18.34
N CYS A 54 13.48 -7.21 -17.88
CA CYS A 54 13.04 -8.27 -18.78
C CYS A 54 11.66 -7.96 -19.36
N ASN A 55 11.26 -8.67 -20.42
CA ASN A 55 9.94 -8.46 -21.04
C ASN A 55 8.80 -8.63 -20.04
N HIS A 56 8.94 -9.54 -19.07
CA HIS A 56 7.94 -9.74 -18.03
C HIS A 56 7.78 -8.48 -17.16
N ASP A 57 8.86 -7.86 -16.71
CA ASP A 57 8.80 -6.64 -15.90
C ASP A 57 8.13 -5.49 -16.67
N ILE A 58 8.46 -5.35 -17.97
CA ILE A 58 7.88 -4.32 -18.83
C ILE A 58 6.39 -4.58 -19.04
N ASP A 59 5.99 -5.82 -19.30
CA ASP A 59 4.60 -6.20 -19.48
C ASP A 59 3.80 -5.97 -18.19
N GLU A 60 4.36 -6.31 -17.03
CA GLU A 60 3.74 -6.02 -15.73
C GLU A 60 3.55 -4.53 -15.50
N LEU A 61 4.55 -3.69 -15.83
CA LEU A 61 4.44 -2.24 -15.71
C LEU A 61 3.34 -1.69 -16.65
N LEU A 62 3.30 -2.15 -17.90
CA LEU A 62 2.29 -1.69 -18.87
C LEU A 62 0.87 -2.12 -18.49
N GLU A 63 0.71 -3.29 -17.87
CA GLU A 63 -0.59 -3.77 -17.41
C GLU A 63 -1.07 -3.07 -16.12
N ASN A 64 -0.13 -2.72 -15.24
CA ASN A 64 -0.46 -2.28 -13.89
C ASN A 64 -0.34 -0.78 -13.64
N VAL A 65 0.43 -0.06 -14.45
CA VAL A 65 0.61 1.38 -14.30
C VAL A 65 -0.41 2.12 -15.16
N ILE A 66 -1.17 3.01 -14.54
CA ILE A 66 -2.24 3.77 -15.17
C ILE A 66 -2.06 5.27 -14.98
N VAL A 67 -2.52 6.05 -15.97
CA VAL A 67 -2.50 7.51 -15.91
C VAL A 67 -3.66 8.02 -15.05
N ARG A 68 -3.37 8.91 -14.09
CA ARG A 68 -4.36 9.44 -13.14
C ARG A 68 -4.22 10.94 -12.91
N PRO A 69 -5.35 11.70 -12.81
CA PRO A 69 -5.30 13.14 -12.56
C PRO A 69 -4.57 13.52 -11.27
N PHE A 70 -3.93 14.70 -11.23
CA PHE A 70 -3.21 15.20 -10.05
C PHE A 70 -4.05 15.14 -8.77
N ASP A 71 -5.25 15.68 -8.82
CA ASP A 71 -6.14 15.76 -7.66
C ASP A 71 -6.62 14.39 -7.18
N SER A 72 -6.52 13.34 -8.00
CA SER A 72 -6.93 12.00 -7.60
C SER A 72 -5.91 11.34 -6.67
N GLY A 73 -4.60 11.61 -6.87
CA GLY A 73 -3.53 11.09 -6.01
C GLY A 73 -3.58 11.70 -4.62
N VAL A 74 -3.70 13.03 -4.53
CA VAL A 74 -3.82 13.76 -3.25
C VAL A 74 -5.05 13.28 -2.47
N ARG A 75 -6.22 13.25 -3.11
CA ARG A 75 -7.46 12.77 -2.46
C ARG A 75 -7.38 11.30 -2.04
N ALA A 76 -6.71 10.45 -2.83
CA ALA A 76 -6.49 9.06 -2.47
C ALA A 76 -5.61 8.95 -1.22
N ALA A 77 -4.53 9.73 -1.14
CA ALA A 77 -3.65 9.78 0.02
C ALA A 77 -4.39 10.30 1.27
N GLU A 78 -5.13 11.40 1.15
CA GLU A 78 -5.98 11.93 2.24
C GLU A 78 -6.96 10.88 2.75
N LYS A 79 -7.65 10.19 1.84
CA LYS A 79 -8.58 9.11 2.19
C LYS A 79 -7.89 7.95 2.89
N GLN A 80 -6.69 7.56 2.48
CA GLN A 80 -5.91 6.52 3.16
C GLN A 80 -5.54 6.94 4.59
N ILE A 81 -5.10 8.19 4.80
CA ILE A 81 -4.80 8.73 6.13
C ILE A 81 -6.03 8.67 7.02
N ILE A 82 -7.19 9.13 6.53
CA ILE A 82 -8.45 9.10 7.28
C ILE A 82 -8.83 7.67 7.66
N ASN A 83 -8.78 6.73 6.70
CA ASN A 83 -9.13 5.34 6.94
C ASN A 83 -8.20 4.69 7.98
N ALA A 84 -6.88 4.91 7.88
CA ALA A 84 -5.92 4.43 8.87
C ALA A 84 -6.20 5.03 10.25
N GLY A 85 -6.53 6.33 10.32
CA GLY A 85 -6.93 6.99 11.56
C GLY A 85 -8.16 6.36 12.21
N ILE A 86 -9.17 6.00 11.42
CA ILE A 86 -10.37 5.29 11.90
C ILE A 86 -10.01 3.90 12.42
N GLU A 87 -9.17 3.15 11.71
CA GLU A 87 -8.74 1.82 12.11
C GLU A 87 -7.97 1.85 13.44
N TYR A 88 -6.99 2.74 13.57
CA TYR A 88 -6.25 2.92 14.82
C TYR A 88 -7.15 3.37 15.97
N SER A 89 -8.13 4.25 15.70
CA SER A 89 -9.10 4.66 16.72
C SER A 89 -9.93 3.49 17.23
N ARG A 90 -10.39 2.60 16.34
CA ARG A 90 -11.10 1.37 16.71
C ARG A 90 -10.21 0.44 17.53
N MET A 91 -8.97 0.24 17.10
CA MET A 91 -7.99 -0.60 17.82
C MET A 91 -7.73 -0.07 19.23
N ILE A 92 -7.60 1.25 19.41
CA ILE A 92 -7.42 1.87 20.73
C ILE A 92 -8.64 1.62 21.63
N ILE A 93 -9.86 1.75 21.09
CA ILE A 93 -11.09 1.47 21.84
C ILE A 93 -11.12 0.01 22.30
N ASP A 94 -10.81 -0.93 21.41
CA ASP A 94 -10.78 -2.35 21.75
C ASP A 94 -9.74 -2.68 22.83
N LEU A 95 -8.55 -2.07 22.75
CA LEU A 95 -7.51 -2.23 23.76
C LEU A 95 -7.93 -1.65 25.12
N LYS A 96 -8.62 -0.50 25.13
CA LYS A 96 -9.19 0.08 26.36
C LYS A 96 -10.23 -0.85 26.98
N ASN A 97 -11.12 -1.42 26.16
CA ASN A 97 -12.13 -2.37 26.64
C ASN A 97 -11.48 -3.62 27.24
N LYS A 98 -10.46 -4.18 26.58
CA LYS A 98 -9.68 -5.32 27.10
C LYS A 98 -9.00 -5.00 28.43
N LEU A 99 -8.49 -3.79 28.59
CA LEU A 99 -7.87 -3.35 29.85
C LEU A 99 -8.90 -3.28 30.98
N GLU A 100 -10.09 -2.72 30.74
CA GLU A 100 -11.15 -2.65 31.74
C GLU A 100 -11.66 -4.04 32.15
N ASP A 101 -11.82 -4.94 31.18
CA ASP A 101 -12.14 -6.35 31.48
C ASP A 101 -11.06 -7.04 32.31
N PHE A 102 -9.78 -6.75 32.02
CA PHE A 102 -8.67 -7.29 32.79
C PHE A 102 -8.66 -6.78 34.23
N LYS A 103 -8.86 -5.46 34.42
CA LYS A 103 -8.98 -4.86 35.76
C LYS A 103 -10.12 -5.48 36.56
N ARG A 104 -11.28 -5.69 35.93
CA ARG A 104 -12.42 -6.36 36.56
C ARG A 104 -12.05 -7.77 37.03
N LYS A 105 -11.42 -8.56 36.16
CA LYS A 105 -10.96 -9.92 36.50
C LYS A 105 -9.91 -9.94 37.61
N ASP A 106 -8.98 -8.98 37.64
CA ASP A 106 -7.98 -8.87 38.72
C ASP A 106 -8.65 -8.60 40.07
N ILE A 107 -9.65 -7.72 40.11
CA ILE A 107 -10.45 -7.45 41.32
C ILE A 107 -11.19 -8.72 41.75
N GLU A 108 -11.96 -9.34 40.84
CA GLU A 108 -12.72 -10.57 41.11
C GLU A 108 -11.81 -11.70 41.63
N PHE A 109 -10.61 -11.84 41.05
CA PHE A 109 -9.65 -12.84 41.48
C PHE A 109 -9.10 -12.56 42.88
N ARG A 110 -8.69 -11.32 43.17
CA ARG A 110 -8.20 -10.91 44.51
C ARG A 110 -9.26 -11.07 45.58
N GLU A 111 -10.51 -10.69 45.31
CA GLU A 111 -11.63 -10.88 46.23
C GLU A 111 -11.92 -12.37 46.44
N GLY A 112 -11.91 -13.15 45.36
CA GLY A 112 -12.07 -14.60 45.41
C GLY A 112 -10.96 -15.32 46.20
N LEU A 113 -9.72 -14.82 46.21
CA LEU A 113 -8.63 -15.35 47.04
C LEU A 113 -8.89 -15.09 48.52
N LYS A 114 -9.28 -13.86 48.89
CA LYS A 114 -9.61 -13.48 50.27
C LYS A 114 -10.72 -14.37 50.85
N GLN A 115 -11.78 -14.62 50.08
CA GLN A 115 -12.89 -15.48 50.51
C GLN A 115 -12.48 -16.94 50.70
N ARG A 116 -11.46 -17.40 49.98
CA ARG A 116 -10.92 -18.76 50.07
C ARG A 116 -9.81 -18.92 51.12
N GLY A 117 -9.50 -17.86 51.89
CA GLY A 117 -8.51 -17.90 52.96
C GLY A 117 -7.06 -17.85 52.49
N PHE A 118 -6.81 -17.60 51.20
CA PHE A 118 -5.46 -17.36 50.68
C PHE A 118 -5.12 -15.88 50.90
N LYS A 119 -4.08 -15.61 51.69
CA LYS A 119 -3.52 -14.28 51.92
C LYS A 119 -2.37 -14.00 50.96
#